data_AF-A0A1W2FI25-F1
#
_entry.id   AF-A0A1W2FI25-F1
#
_cell.length_a   1.000
_cell.length_b   1.000
_cell.length_c   1.000
_cell.angle_alpha   90.00
_cell.angle_beta   90.00
_cell.angle_gamma   90.00
#
_symmetry.space_group_name_H-M   'P 1'
#
loop_
_entity.id
_entity.type
_entity.pdbx_description
1 polymer ?
#
loop_
_entity_poly.entity_id
_entity_poly.type
_entity_poly.pdbx_seq_one_letter_code
_entity_poly.pdbx_strand_id
1 'polypeptide(L)'
;MRLTSQEELLRSDVVANRAMNRTRPLRGRDSYETALALDIIGLKPKTWLDLCCGSGTALNEAAIMLPESRITGVDLAGHFITRPAANLTLIETPLETWEPRSKYDLITCVHGLHYLGDKLGTISRVAQWLKPEGLLVANFETAAIRDHDGNPVNLTPALKAAGFSHNAKTKRIRKQGPETTPLPWKYLGADKNAGPNYTGQPAVHSYYQTHG
;
A
#
# COMPACT_ATOMS: atom_id res chain seq x y z
N MET A 1 -8.14 -25.52 0.74
CA MET A 1 -6.91 -24.78 0.40
C MET A 1 -6.17 -24.42 1.69
N ARG A 2 -4.83 -24.51 1.74
CA ARG A 2 -4.06 -24.14 2.94
C ARG A 2 -3.66 -22.67 2.86
N LEU A 3 -4.22 -21.84 3.74
CA LEU A 3 -3.81 -20.44 3.87
C LEU A 3 -2.41 -20.36 4.49
N THR A 4 -1.61 -19.43 3.97
CA THR A 4 -0.24 -19.17 4.40
C THR A 4 -0.28 -18.33 5.67
N SER A 5 0.48 -18.72 6.70
CA SER A 5 0.66 -17.89 7.89
C SER A 5 1.41 -16.61 7.54
N GLN A 6 1.28 -15.57 8.37
CA GLN A 6 1.96 -14.30 8.07
C GLN A 6 3.49 -14.42 8.08
N GLU A 7 4.06 -15.19 9.00
CA GLU A 7 5.50 -15.42 9.07
C GLU A 7 6.02 -16.16 7.83
N GLU A 8 5.26 -17.16 7.36
CA GLU A 8 5.57 -17.87 6.11
C GLU A 8 5.41 -16.96 4.88
N LEU A 9 4.42 -16.07 4.90
CA LEU A 9 4.18 -15.14 3.81
C LEU A 9 5.35 -14.16 3.65
N LEU A 10 5.85 -13.59 4.75
CA LEU A 10 7.01 -12.67 4.76
C LEU A 10 8.30 -13.31 4.21
N ARG A 11 8.43 -14.63 4.29
CA ARG A 11 9.57 -15.40 3.76
C ARG A 11 9.32 -15.96 2.35
N SER A 12 8.13 -15.77 1.79
CA SER A 12 7.79 -16.32 0.48
C SER A 12 8.46 -15.52 -0.63
N ASP A 13 8.84 -16.21 -1.71
CA ASP A 13 9.39 -15.54 -2.89
C ASP A 13 8.42 -14.50 -3.45
N VAL A 14 7.10 -14.68 -3.35
CA VAL A 14 6.14 -13.70 -3.87
C VAL A 14 6.19 -12.37 -3.11
N VAL A 15 6.30 -12.41 -1.78
CA VAL A 15 6.29 -11.21 -0.93
C VAL A 15 7.69 -10.63 -0.73
N ALA A 16 8.70 -11.48 -0.75
CA ALA A 16 10.10 -11.06 -0.81
C ALA A 16 10.49 -10.51 -2.20
N ASN A 17 9.79 -10.93 -3.28
CA ASN A 17 10.00 -10.42 -4.63
C ASN A 17 9.36 -9.04 -4.81
N ARG A 18 10.14 -8.13 -5.38
CA ARG A 18 9.84 -6.69 -5.45
C ARG A 18 9.78 -6.13 -6.86
N ALA A 19 9.48 -6.98 -7.84
CA ALA A 19 9.59 -6.59 -9.24
C ALA A 19 8.85 -5.29 -9.59
N MET A 20 7.70 -5.00 -8.99
CA MET A 20 6.80 -3.91 -9.45
C MET A 20 7.20 -2.50 -9.05
N ASN A 21 7.85 -2.31 -7.90
CA ASN A 21 8.14 -0.97 -7.34
C ASN A 21 9.62 -0.76 -6.99
N ARG A 22 10.52 -1.69 -7.36
CA ARG A 22 11.91 -1.68 -6.88
C ARG A 22 12.64 -0.38 -7.18
N THR A 23 12.60 0.12 -8.41
CA THR A 23 13.34 1.33 -8.84
C THR A 23 12.44 2.29 -9.60
N ARG A 24 11.14 2.30 -9.29
CA ARG A 24 10.16 3.11 -10.02
C ARG A 24 10.43 4.61 -9.77
N PRO A 25 10.51 5.44 -10.83
CA PRO A 25 10.77 6.87 -10.68
C PRO A 25 9.52 7.61 -10.18
N LEU A 26 9.70 8.82 -9.67
CA LEU A 26 8.60 9.68 -9.24
C LEU A 26 7.76 10.13 -10.43
N ARG A 27 8.44 10.52 -11.53
CA ARG A 27 7.85 11.14 -12.72
C ARG A 27 8.17 10.37 -14.01
N GLY A 28 7.42 10.68 -15.07
CA GLY A 28 7.61 10.09 -16.40
C GLY A 28 6.68 8.91 -16.68
N ARG A 29 7.01 8.14 -17.72
CA ARG A 29 6.26 6.91 -18.06
C ARG A 29 6.55 5.83 -17.02
N ASP A 30 5.50 5.14 -16.59
CA ASP A 30 5.56 4.09 -15.57
C ASP A 30 6.15 4.58 -14.23
N SER A 31 5.63 5.70 -13.74
CA SER A 31 6.06 6.41 -12.53
C SER A 31 5.02 6.39 -11.41
N TYR A 32 5.36 6.90 -10.23
CA TYR A 32 4.42 7.08 -9.11
C TYR A 32 3.22 7.96 -9.52
N GLU A 33 3.48 9.11 -10.15
CA GLU A 33 2.43 10.04 -10.55
C GLU A 33 1.44 9.37 -11.52
N THR A 34 1.93 8.58 -12.48
CA THR A 34 1.06 7.85 -13.42
C THR A 34 0.30 6.69 -12.77
N ALA A 35 0.95 5.92 -11.91
CA ALA A 35 0.34 4.79 -11.20
C ALA A 35 -0.83 5.26 -10.31
N LEU A 36 -0.66 6.41 -9.64
CA LEU A 36 -1.65 6.96 -8.71
C LEU A 36 -2.61 7.98 -9.36
N ALA A 37 -2.30 8.47 -10.56
CA ALA A 37 -2.92 9.66 -11.17
C ALA A 37 -2.95 10.83 -10.19
N LEU A 38 -1.77 11.19 -9.69
CA LEU A 38 -1.59 12.16 -8.61
C LEU A 38 -0.33 12.98 -8.87
N ASP A 39 -0.44 14.31 -8.91
CA ASP A 39 0.72 15.21 -8.92
C ASP A 39 1.23 15.40 -7.49
N ILE A 40 2.13 14.52 -7.06
CA ILE A 40 2.66 14.50 -5.68
C ILE A 40 3.42 15.80 -5.36
N ILE A 41 4.17 16.32 -6.33
CA ILE A 41 4.94 17.56 -6.16
C ILE A 41 3.99 18.76 -6.05
N GLY A 42 2.95 18.81 -6.87
CA GLY A 42 1.93 19.86 -6.82
C GLY A 42 1.16 19.90 -5.49
N LEU A 43 0.95 18.75 -4.85
CA LEU A 43 0.33 18.66 -3.52
C LEU A 43 1.18 19.28 -2.40
N LYS A 44 2.51 19.32 -2.55
CA LYS A 44 3.46 19.82 -1.54
C LYS A 44 3.16 19.31 -0.10
N PRO A 45 3.00 17.99 0.12
CA PRO A 45 2.66 17.47 1.45
C PRO A 45 3.76 17.77 2.46
N LYS A 46 3.46 18.33 3.64
CA LYS A 46 4.48 18.57 4.67
C LYS A 46 5.06 17.27 5.23
N THR A 47 4.24 16.22 5.28
CA THR A 47 4.59 14.88 5.74
C THR A 47 4.05 13.85 4.77
N TRP A 48 4.93 13.03 4.20
CA TRP A 48 4.59 11.97 3.27
C TRP A 48 5.12 10.61 3.76
N LEU A 49 4.24 9.62 3.86
CA LEU A 49 4.58 8.22 4.06
C LEU A 49 4.33 7.42 2.76
N ASP A 50 5.32 6.65 2.32
CA ASP A 50 5.12 5.67 1.26
C ASP A 50 5.36 4.24 1.78
N LEU A 51 4.40 3.38 1.46
CA LEU A 51 4.34 1.99 1.90
C LEU A 51 4.79 1.07 0.77
N CYS A 52 5.69 0.14 1.10
CA CYS A 52 6.37 -0.73 0.13
C CYS A 52 7.15 0.09 -0.91
N CYS A 53 8.01 1.00 -0.42
CA CYS A 53 8.67 2.02 -1.22
C CYS A 53 9.80 1.49 -2.14
N GLY A 54 10.06 0.18 -2.12
CA GLY A 54 11.12 -0.45 -2.90
C GLY A 54 12.49 0.08 -2.47
N SER A 55 13.30 0.48 -3.44
CA SER A 55 14.62 1.08 -3.15
C SER A 55 14.57 2.55 -2.76
N GLY A 56 13.38 3.17 -2.77
CA GLY A 56 13.21 4.59 -2.43
C GLY A 56 13.56 5.57 -3.57
N THR A 57 13.70 5.10 -4.82
CA THR A 57 14.06 5.96 -5.98
C THR A 57 13.16 7.19 -6.10
N ALA A 58 11.84 6.99 -6.19
CA ALA A 58 10.87 8.09 -6.29
C ALA A 58 10.90 9.02 -5.07
N LEU A 59 11.12 8.47 -3.87
CA LEU A 59 11.17 9.24 -2.63
C LEU A 59 12.41 10.11 -2.58
N ASN A 60 13.54 9.62 -3.07
CA ASN A 60 14.78 10.40 -3.14
C ASN A 60 14.66 11.54 -4.18
N GLU A 61 14.06 11.27 -5.35
CA GLU A 61 13.73 12.31 -6.33
C GLU A 61 12.81 13.38 -5.73
N ALA A 62 11.79 12.97 -4.99
CA ALA A 62 10.86 13.89 -4.36
C ALA A 62 11.49 14.69 -3.22
N ALA A 63 12.38 14.08 -2.44
CA ALA A 63 13.07 14.74 -1.33
C ALA A 63 13.89 15.95 -1.81
N ILE A 64 14.47 15.87 -3.01
CA ILE A 64 15.17 16.97 -3.68
C ILE A 64 14.19 18.06 -4.13
N MET A 65 13.04 17.68 -4.68
CA MET A 65 12.03 18.62 -5.21
C MET A 65 11.17 19.27 -4.11
N LEU A 66 11.10 18.65 -2.94
CA LEU A 66 10.30 19.06 -1.79
C LEU A 66 11.18 19.15 -0.53
N PRO A 67 12.15 20.08 -0.47
CA PRO A 67 13.11 20.15 0.62
C PRO A 67 12.46 20.38 2.01
N GLU A 68 11.28 21.00 2.03
CA GLU A 68 10.50 21.27 3.25
C GLU A 68 9.60 20.09 3.69
N SER A 69 9.45 19.08 2.83
CA SER A 69 8.63 17.90 3.13
C SER A 69 9.44 16.86 3.88
N ARG A 70 8.87 16.32 4.96
CA ARG A 70 9.40 15.14 5.63
C ARG A 70 8.85 13.88 4.97
N ILE A 71 9.72 13.08 4.39
CA ILE A 71 9.36 11.88 3.64
C ILE A 71 9.81 10.65 4.41
N THR A 72 8.93 9.65 4.55
CA THR A 72 9.20 8.36 5.17
C THR A 72 8.85 7.25 4.19
N GLY A 73 9.79 6.38 3.89
CA GLY A 73 9.55 5.16 3.10
C GLY A 73 9.70 3.93 3.98
N VAL A 74 8.76 2.99 3.87
CA VAL A 74 8.81 1.72 4.59
C VAL A 74 8.81 0.57 3.58
N ASP A 75 9.76 -0.35 3.70
CA ASP A 75 9.86 -1.50 2.82
C ASP A 75 10.46 -2.72 3.56
N LEU A 76 10.10 -3.94 3.15
CA LEU A 76 10.41 -5.14 3.94
C LEU A 76 11.88 -5.58 3.90
N ALA A 77 12.66 -5.27 2.88
CA ALA A 77 14.04 -5.81 2.75
C ALA A 77 15.06 -4.80 2.28
N GLY A 78 14.85 -3.52 2.61
CA GLY A 78 15.95 -2.58 2.84
C GLY A 78 17.01 -2.39 1.75
N HIS A 79 16.77 -2.81 0.51
CA HIS A 79 17.67 -2.60 -0.63
C HIS A 79 17.58 -1.15 -1.14
N PHE A 80 17.66 -0.20 -0.22
CA PHE A 80 17.58 1.22 -0.50
C PHE A 80 18.80 1.66 -1.29
N ILE A 81 18.57 2.40 -2.38
CA ILE A 81 19.65 3.02 -3.12
C ILE A 81 20.02 4.33 -2.42
N THR A 82 21.31 4.56 -2.20
CA THR A 82 21.94 5.84 -1.82
C THR A 82 21.94 6.28 -0.35
N ARG A 83 22.68 7.37 -0.07
CA ARG A 83 22.56 8.18 1.14
C ARG A 83 21.31 9.05 0.99
N PRO A 84 20.26 8.85 1.80
CA PRO A 84 19.02 9.62 1.66
C PRO A 84 19.28 11.11 1.89
N ALA A 85 18.54 11.97 1.18
CA ALA A 85 18.48 13.39 1.50
C ALA A 85 18.08 13.60 2.97
N ALA A 86 18.47 14.74 3.55
CA ALA A 86 18.28 14.99 4.99
C ALA A 86 16.80 14.93 5.46
N ASN A 87 15.86 15.14 4.55
CA ASN A 87 14.43 15.11 4.78
C ASN A 87 13.76 13.77 4.44
N LEU A 88 14.53 12.75 4.06
CA LEU A 88 14.08 11.39 3.74
C LEU A 88 14.55 10.38 4.79
N THR A 89 13.61 9.62 5.35
CA THR A 89 13.90 8.46 6.21
C THR A 89 13.40 7.19 5.53
N LEU A 90 14.27 6.19 5.39
CA LEU A 90 13.92 4.87 4.85
C LEU A 90 14.04 3.83 5.95
N ILE A 91 13.00 3.02 6.13
CA ILE A 91 12.86 2.07 7.24
C ILE A 91 12.67 0.67 6.66
N GLU A 92 13.57 -0.24 7.03
CA GLU A 92 13.45 -1.66 6.72
C GLU A 92 12.67 -2.38 7.82
N THR A 93 11.42 -2.73 7.54
CA THR A 93 10.56 -3.45 8.50
C THR A 93 9.33 -4.04 7.79
N PRO A 94 8.78 -5.16 8.29
CA PRO A 94 7.43 -5.57 7.92
C PRO A 94 6.42 -4.47 8.24
N LEU A 95 5.55 -4.15 7.27
CA LEU A 95 4.52 -3.13 7.45
C LEU A 95 3.47 -3.54 8.47
N GLU A 96 3.26 -4.84 8.63
CA GLU A 96 2.24 -5.42 9.49
C GLU A 96 2.53 -5.21 10.98
N THR A 97 3.80 -5.08 11.36
CA THR A 97 4.22 -4.84 12.75
C THR A 97 4.74 -3.42 12.99
N TRP A 98 4.74 -2.58 11.96
CA TRP A 98 5.21 -1.21 12.04
C TRP A 98 4.06 -0.22 12.15
N GLU A 99 4.27 0.82 12.95
CA GLU A 99 3.41 1.99 13.05
C GLU A 99 4.24 3.28 13.14
N PRO A 100 3.74 4.40 12.58
CA PRO A 100 4.42 5.67 12.69
C PRO A 100 4.13 6.36 14.02
N ARG A 101 5.09 7.17 14.48
CA ARG A 101 4.91 8.03 15.66
C ARG A 101 4.04 9.26 15.41
N SER A 102 3.82 9.62 14.15
CA SER A 102 3.13 10.85 13.73
C SER A 102 2.16 10.57 12.59
N LYS A 103 1.20 11.48 12.41
CA LYS A 103 0.23 11.45 11.29
C LYS A 103 0.79 12.14 10.03
N TYR A 104 0.28 11.79 8.87
CA TYR A 104 0.76 12.25 7.56
C TYR A 104 -0.27 13.06 6.77
N ASP A 105 0.21 14.00 5.95
CA ASP A 105 -0.62 14.72 4.97
C ASP A 105 -0.86 13.87 3.72
N LEU A 106 0.11 13.00 3.37
CA LEU A 106 0.01 12.08 2.25
C LEU A 106 0.48 10.69 2.68
N ILE A 107 -0.29 9.66 2.34
CA ILE A 107 0.13 8.27 2.39
C ILE A 107 -0.04 7.66 1.00
N THR A 108 0.99 6.99 0.50
CA THR A 108 0.94 6.27 -0.77
C THR A 108 1.32 4.81 -0.63
N CYS A 109 0.81 3.98 -1.54
CA CYS A 109 1.27 2.59 -1.70
C CYS A 109 1.16 2.21 -3.18
N VAL A 110 2.26 2.40 -3.91
CA VAL A 110 2.33 2.06 -5.33
C VAL A 110 2.58 0.56 -5.47
N HIS A 111 1.58 -0.17 -5.93
CA HIS A 111 1.64 -1.62 -6.16
C HIS A 111 2.03 -2.52 -4.95
N GLY A 112 2.27 -1.96 -3.77
CA GLY A 112 2.67 -2.72 -2.58
C GLY A 112 1.60 -3.67 -2.06
N LEU A 113 0.32 -3.29 -2.15
CA LEU A 113 -0.79 -4.11 -1.64
C LEU A 113 -0.87 -5.50 -2.29
N HIS A 114 -0.29 -5.71 -3.47
CA HIS A 114 -0.25 -7.04 -4.13
C HIS A 114 0.52 -8.08 -3.33
N TYR A 115 1.47 -7.65 -2.50
CA TYR A 115 2.34 -8.50 -1.71
C TYR A 115 1.87 -8.66 -0.26
N LEU A 116 0.97 -7.79 0.20
CA LEU A 116 0.49 -7.84 1.58
C LEU A 116 -0.57 -8.91 1.78
N GLY A 117 -0.46 -9.63 2.89
CA GLY A 117 -1.44 -10.62 3.31
C GLY A 117 -2.79 -9.99 3.65
N ASP A 118 -2.84 -9.19 4.71
CA ASP A 118 -4.08 -8.52 5.15
C ASP A 118 -4.24 -7.14 4.49
N LYS A 119 -4.73 -7.14 3.24
CA LYS A 119 -4.94 -5.90 2.48
C LYS A 119 -5.99 -4.98 3.11
N LEU A 120 -7.12 -5.53 3.57
CA LEU A 120 -8.24 -4.74 4.11
C LEU A 120 -7.92 -4.17 5.49
N GLY A 121 -7.30 -4.97 6.37
CA GLY A 121 -6.80 -4.49 7.65
C GLY A 121 -5.69 -3.46 7.46
N THR A 122 -4.80 -3.65 6.48
CA THR A 122 -3.75 -2.66 6.16
C THR A 122 -4.34 -1.31 5.76
N ILE A 123 -5.22 -1.25 4.75
CA ILE A 123 -5.77 0.06 4.31
C ILE A 123 -6.58 0.74 5.41
N SER A 124 -7.28 -0.04 6.25
CA SER A 124 -8.06 0.50 7.38
C SER A 124 -7.16 1.07 8.47
N ARG A 125 -6.08 0.35 8.82
CA ARG A 125 -5.09 0.79 9.82
C ARG A 125 -4.30 2.00 9.34
N VAL A 126 -3.84 1.97 8.08
CA VAL A 126 -3.07 3.05 7.46
C VAL A 126 -3.88 4.33 7.36
N ALA A 127 -5.18 4.23 7.06
CA ALA A 127 -6.06 5.40 7.02
C ALA A 127 -6.05 6.17 8.34
N GLN A 128 -5.98 5.48 9.49
CA GLN A 128 -5.93 6.14 10.80
C GLN A 128 -4.65 6.96 10.99
N TRP A 129 -3.60 6.74 10.18
CA TRP A 129 -2.36 7.52 10.23
C TRP A 129 -2.44 8.84 9.44
N LEU A 130 -3.57 9.12 8.80
CA LEU A 130 -3.80 10.40 8.14
C LEU A 130 -4.06 11.51 9.18
N LYS A 131 -3.63 12.72 8.85
CA LYS A 131 -4.16 13.95 9.46
C LYS A 131 -5.61 14.17 9.00
N PRO A 132 -6.39 15.07 9.63
CA PRO A 132 -7.78 15.34 9.25
C PRO A 132 -7.99 15.59 7.75
N GLU A 133 -7.07 16.32 7.11
CA GLU A 133 -7.09 16.61 5.67
C GLU A 133 -6.11 15.75 4.86
N GLY A 134 -5.54 14.72 5.48
CA GLY A 134 -4.57 13.86 4.84
C GLY A 134 -5.21 13.00 3.75
N LEU A 135 -4.42 12.65 2.75
CA LEU A 135 -4.84 11.82 1.62
C LEU A 135 -4.10 10.47 1.62
N LEU A 136 -4.83 9.37 1.52
CA LEU A 136 -4.29 8.06 1.15
C LEU A 136 -4.61 7.79 -0.33
N VAL A 137 -3.61 7.38 -1.13
CA VAL A 137 -3.81 6.86 -2.50
C VAL A 137 -2.97 5.61 -2.70
N ALA A 138 -3.60 4.52 -3.15
CA ALA A 138 -2.90 3.26 -3.40
C ALA A 138 -3.43 2.53 -4.63
N ASN A 139 -2.60 1.64 -5.18
CA ASN A 139 -3.08 0.63 -6.12
C ASN A 139 -3.74 -0.51 -5.34
N PHE A 140 -5.00 -0.82 -5.64
CA PHE A 140 -5.79 -1.83 -4.97
C PHE A 140 -6.67 -2.61 -5.95
N GLU A 141 -6.47 -3.92 -5.96
CA GLU A 141 -7.21 -4.86 -6.79
C GLU A 141 -8.20 -5.67 -5.94
N THR A 142 -9.49 -5.35 -6.10
CA THR A 142 -10.58 -6.06 -5.40
C THR A 142 -10.70 -7.52 -5.83
N ALA A 143 -10.26 -7.86 -7.05
CA ALA A 143 -10.25 -9.24 -7.53
C ALA A 143 -9.32 -10.15 -6.71
N ALA A 144 -8.36 -9.58 -5.96
CA ALA A 144 -7.47 -10.32 -5.09
C ALA A 144 -8.09 -10.64 -3.71
N ILE A 145 -9.36 -10.31 -3.50
CA ILE A 145 -10.05 -10.44 -2.21
C ILE A 145 -11.08 -11.57 -2.30
N ARG A 146 -10.94 -12.54 -1.40
CA ARG A 146 -11.71 -13.78 -1.37
C ARG A 146 -12.47 -13.94 -0.06
N ASP A 147 -13.65 -14.54 -0.13
CA ASP A 147 -14.32 -15.05 1.07
C ASP A 147 -13.66 -16.37 1.54
N HIS A 148 -14.20 -16.96 2.60
CA HIS A 148 -13.69 -18.21 3.16
C HIS A 148 -13.73 -19.41 2.19
N ASP A 149 -14.62 -19.39 1.21
CA ASP A 149 -14.79 -20.44 0.19
C ASP A 149 -13.94 -20.17 -1.06
N GLY A 150 -13.32 -19.00 -1.16
CA GLY A 150 -12.53 -18.59 -2.32
C GLY A 150 -13.29 -17.82 -3.38
N ASN A 151 -14.53 -17.41 -3.13
CA ASN A 151 -15.29 -16.58 -4.06
C ASN A 151 -14.85 -15.11 -3.97
N PRO A 152 -14.93 -14.33 -5.07
CA PRO A 152 -14.72 -12.89 -5.03
C PRO A 152 -15.72 -12.18 -4.10
N VAL A 153 -15.24 -11.20 -3.32
CA VAL A 153 -16.08 -10.41 -2.41
C VAL A 153 -16.48 -9.08 -3.05
N ASN A 154 -17.76 -8.71 -2.98
CA ASN A 154 -18.20 -7.36 -3.33
C ASN A 154 -17.87 -6.37 -2.19
N LEU A 155 -16.75 -5.66 -2.34
CA LEU A 155 -16.27 -4.71 -1.33
C LEU A 155 -16.91 -3.32 -1.42
N THR A 156 -17.61 -3.01 -2.51
CA THR A 156 -18.05 -1.65 -2.83
C THR A 156 -18.86 -0.98 -1.71
N PRO A 157 -19.88 -1.62 -1.13
CA PRO A 157 -20.69 -0.99 -0.09
C PRO A 157 -19.89 -0.67 1.17
N ALA A 158 -19.05 -1.60 1.62
CA ALA A 158 -18.26 -1.44 2.84
C ALA A 158 -17.13 -0.41 2.67
N LEU A 159 -16.44 -0.41 1.52
CA LEU A 159 -15.43 0.61 1.22
C LEU A 159 -16.05 2.00 1.22
N LYS A 160 -17.22 2.18 0.60
CA LYS A 160 -17.96 3.44 0.62
C LYS A 160 -18.35 3.84 2.05
N ALA A 161 -18.88 2.91 2.85
CA ALA A 161 -19.26 3.17 4.24
C ALA A 161 -18.05 3.52 5.15
N ALA A 162 -16.86 3.03 4.81
CA ALA A 162 -15.60 3.37 5.47
C ALA A 162 -14.94 4.66 4.91
N GLY A 163 -15.59 5.35 3.96
CA GLY A 163 -15.10 6.60 3.38
C GLY A 163 -13.99 6.42 2.34
N PHE A 164 -13.85 5.21 1.77
CA PHE A 164 -12.96 4.97 0.64
C PHE A 164 -13.70 5.16 -0.68
N SER A 165 -13.00 5.73 -1.66
CA SER A 165 -13.39 5.65 -3.06
C SER A 165 -12.49 4.64 -3.77
N HIS A 166 -13.07 3.76 -4.59
CA HIS A 166 -12.31 2.79 -5.37
C HIS A 166 -12.74 2.83 -6.84
N ASN A 167 -11.76 2.78 -7.74
CA ASN A 167 -11.98 2.69 -9.16
C ASN A 167 -11.42 1.36 -9.68
N ALA A 168 -12.32 0.41 -9.98
CA ALA A 168 -11.96 -0.94 -10.40
C ALA A 168 -11.28 -1.02 -11.76
N LYS A 169 -11.47 -0.04 -12.66
CA LYS A 169 -10.80 0.02 -13.97
C LYS A 169 -9.33 0.41 -13.82
N THR A 170 -9.07 1.41 -13.00
CA THR A 170 -7.71 1.95 -12.78
C THR A 170 -7.00 1.30 -11.58
N LYS A 171 -7.70 0.41 -10.86
CA LYS A 171 -7.20 -0.30 -9.68
C LYS A 171 -6.68 0.66 -8.61
N ARG A 172 -7.40 1.76 -8.37
CA ARG A 172 -6.99 2.80 -7.41
C ARG A 172 -7.99 2.94 -6.29
N ILE A 173 -7.50 3.01 -5.06
CA ILE A 173 -8.27 3.35 -3.87
C ILE A 173 -7.77 4.68 -3.31
N ARG A 174 -8.70 5.50 -2.81
CA ARG A 174 -8.41 6.78 -2.16
C ARG A 174 -9.22 6.96 -0.89
N LYS A 175 -8.67 7.71 0.06
CA LYS A 175 -9.36 8.16 1.26
C LYS A 175 -8.82 9.50 1.74
N GLN A 176 -9.72 10.39 2.17
CA GLN A 176 -9.36 11.62 2.86
C GLN A 176 -9.71 11.48 4.35
N GLY A 177 -8.82 11.97 5.20
CA GLY A 177 -8.98 11.99 6.65
C GLY A 177 -8.91 10.61 7.33
N PRO A 178 -8.75 10.60 8.66
CA PRO A 178 -8.53 9.37 9.43
C PRO A 178 -9.81 8.62 9.78
N GLU A 179 -10.96 9.29 9.76
CA GLU A 179 -12.24 8.74 10.20
C GLU A 179 -12.65 7.56 9.33
N THR A 180 -12.78 6.36 9.92
CA THR A 180 -13.15 5.16 9.17
C THR A 180 -14.15 4.33 9.96
N THR A 181 -15.18 3.85 9.28
CA THR A 181 -16.00 2.76 9.78
C THR A 181 -15.20 1.46 9.70
N PRO A 182 -15.22 0.59 10.73
CA PRO A 182 -14.59 -0.72 10.64
C PRO A 182 -15.15 -1.53 9.47
N LEU A 183 -14.27 -2.17 8.70
CA LEU A 183 -14.70 -3.08 7.65
C LEU A 183 -15.24 -4.38 8.28
N PRO A 184 -16.36 -4.93 7.79
CA PRO A 184 -17.06 -6.06 8.41
C PRO A 184 -16.40 -7.41 8.13
N TRP A 185 -15.07 -7.47 7.95
CA TRP A 185 -14.35 -8.69 7.62
C TRP A 185 -13.19 -9.00 8.56
N LYS A 186 -13.08 -10.27 8.94
CA LYS A 186 -11.95 -10.83 9.68
C LYS A 186 -11.01 -11.51 8.70
N TYR A 187 -9.72 -11.15 8.73
CA TYR A 187 -8.69 -11.78 7.92
C TYR A 187 -8.42 -13.22 8.36
N LEU A 188 -8.36 -14.14 7.40
CA LEU A 188 -8.12 -15.58 7.62
C LEU A 188 -6.71 -16.02 7.22
N GLY A 189 -6.04 -15.25 6.36
CA GLY A 189 -4.76 -15.62 5.77
C GLY A 189 -4.69 -15.30 4.27
N ALA A 190 -3.58 -15.64 3.63
CA ALA A 190 -3.37 -15.39 2.20
C ALA A 190 -2.98 -16.66 1.45
N ASP A 191 -3.34 -16.69 0.18
CA ASP A 191 -2.81 -17.66 -0.78
C ASP A 191 -1.67 -17.01 -1.57
N LYS A 192 -0.44 -17.51 -1.36
CA LYS A 192 0.76 -17.09 -2.07
C LYS A 192 0.88 -17.68 -3.48
N ASN A 193 0.05 -18.67 -3.83
CA ASN A 193 0.02 -19.33 -5.13
C ASN A 193 -1.12 -18.82 -6.03
N ALA A 194 -1.69 -17.67 -5.69
CA ALA A 194 -2.84 -17.06 -6.37
C ALA A 194 -2.62 -16.76 -7.86
N GLY A 195 -1.37 -16.72 -8.31
CA GLY A 195 -1.00 -16.39 -9.68
C GLY A 195 -0.73 -14.89 -9.88
N PRO A 196 -0.72 -14.43 -11.14
CA PRO A 196 -0.35 -13.05 -11.46
C PRO A 196 -1.48 -12.06 -11.13
N ASN A 197 -1.09 -10.85 -10.73
CA ASN A 197 -1.98 -9.68 -10.67
C ASN A 197 -2.21 -9.05 -12.05
N TYR A 198 -2.92 -7.92 -12.09
CA TYR A 198 -3.19 -7.18 -13.33
C TYR A 198 -1.96 -6.63 -14.06
N THR A 199 -0.77 -6.62 -13.45
CA THR A 199 0.49 -6.24 -14.10
C THR A 199 1.29 -7.46 -14.57
N GLY A 200 0.73 -8.67 -14.48
CA GLY A 200 1.40 -9.92 -14.85
C GLY A 200 2.42 -10.43 -13.82
N GLN A 201 2.50 -9.83 -12.64
CA GLN A 201 3.50 -10.17 -11.62
C GLN A 201 2.87 -11.06 -10.54
N PRO A 202 3.62 -12.00 -9.93
CA PRO A 202 3.12 -12.82 -8.83
C PRO A 202 2.56 -11.96 -7.70
N ALA A 203 1.40 -12.35 -7.17
CA ALA A 203 0.73 -11.66 -6.08
C ALA A 203 0.03 -12.63 -5.15
N VAL A 204 -0.48 -12.13 -4.03
CA VAL A 204 -1.20 -12.93 -3.03
C VAL A 204 -2.69 -12.61 -3.04
N HIS A 205 -3.54 -13.62 -2.95
CA HIS A 205 -4.96 -13.43 -2.66
C HIS A 205 -5.19 -13.40 -1.15
N SER A 206 -6.02 -12.48 -0.68
CA SER A 206 -6.34 -12.30 0.74
C SER A 206 -7.72 -12.89 1.04
N TYR A 207 -7.82 -13.73 2.06
CA TYR A 207 -9.04 -14.44 2.42
C TYR A 207 -9.65 -13.87 3.69
N TYR A 208 -10.98 -13.73 3.68
CA TYR A 208 -11.73 -13.10 4.77
C TYR A 208 -13.02 -13.85 5.08
N GLN A 209 -13.49 -13.68 6.32
CA GLN A 209 -14.84 -14.06 6.75
C GLN A 209 -15.61 -12.82 7.19
N THR A 210 -16.91 -12.76 6.95
CA THR A 210 -17.76 -11.71 7.54
C THR A 210 -17.76 -11.83 9.07
N HIS A 211 -17.76 -10.71 9.77
CA HIS A 211 -18.20 -10.74 11.17
C HIS A 211 -19.67 -11.17 11.16
N GLY A 212 -20.00 -12.23 11.89
CA GLY A 212 -21.38 -12.69 12.06
C GLY A 212 -22.25 -11.64 12.73
#